data_AF-A0A6B8RN16-F1
#
_entry.id   AF-A0A6B8RN16-F1
#
_cell.length_a   1.000
_cell.length_b   1.000
_cell.length_c   1.000
_cell.angle_alpha   90.00
_cell.angle_beta   90.00
_cell.angle_gamma   90.00
#
_symmetry.space_group_name_H-M   'P 1'
#
loop_
_entity.id
_entity.type
_entity.pdbx_description
1 polymer ?
#
loop_
_entity_poly.entity_id
_entity_poly.type
_entity_poly.pdbx_seq_one_letter_code
_entity_poly.pdbx_strand_id
1 'polypeptide(L)'
;MRSLLGRVSFWLSVISMLICLSDYLGSGMANIVLVRFNPVIDAIKFTEPFKNWMIDANDTKWAMDSALISLRFPAYLIHFGTFLLVGLIIDYFIHIFKRKQSR
;
A
#
# COMPACT_ATOMS: atom_id res chain seq x y z
N MET A 1 4.80 -14.55 24.80
CA MET A 1 3.90 -13.97 23.77
C MET A 1 4.50 -12.63 23.33
N ARG A 2 5.00 -12.49 22.09
CA ARG A 2 5.41 -11.15 21.60
C ARG A 2 4.13 -10.33 21.38
N SER A 3 4.01 -9.15 22.00
CA SER A 3 2.84 -8.29 21.80
C SER A 3 2.71 -7.92 20.32
N LEU A 4 1.48 -7.79 19.82
CA LEU A 4 1.21 -7.38 18.44
C LEU A 4 1.76 -5.96 18.17
N LEU A 5 1.79 -5.10 19.19
CA LEU A 5 2.37 -3.75 19.13
C LEU A 5 3.88 -3.73 18.83
N GLY A 6 4.60 -4.84 19.03
CA GLY A 6 6.03 -4.92 18.72
C GLY A 6 6.34 -5.37 17.28
N ARG A 7 5.33 -5.65 16.46
CA ARG A 7 5.49 -6.22 15.11
C ARG A 7 5.51 -5.13 14.04
N VAL A 8 6.47 -5.21 13.13
CA VAL A 8 6.57 -4.29 11.99
C VAL A 8 5.35 -4.44 11.08
N SER A 9 4.83 -5.65 10.90
CA SER A 9 3.63 -5.91 10.12
C SER A 9 2.40 -5.16 10.63
N PHE A 10 2.27 -5.02 11.95
CA PHE A 10 1.15 -4.30 12.55
C PHE A 10 1.23 -2.81 12.22
N TRP A 11 2.37 -2.17 12.47
CA TRP A 11 2.54 -0.74 12.24
C TRP A 11 2.46 -0.37 10.76
N LEU A 12 3.02 -1.18 9.86
CA LEU A 12 2.88 -0.95 8.41
C LEU A 12 1.43 -1.08 7.95
N SER A 13 0.67 -2.01 8.51
CA SER A 13 -0.77 -2.14 8.21
C SER A 13 -1.57 -0.92 8.68
N VAL A 14 -1.27 -0.41 9.89
CA VAL A 14 -1.92 0.79 10.44
C VAL A 14 -1.59 2.02 9.59
N ILE A 15 -0.31 2.22 9.23
CA ILE A 15 0.11 3.32 8.36
C ILE A 15 -0.60 3.23 7.00
N SER A 16 -0.66 2.04 6.42
CA SER A 16 -1.34 1.81 5.14
C SER A 16 -2.84 2.15 5.21
N MET A 17 -3.53 1.76 6.29
CA MET A 17 -4.93 2.16 6.52
C MET A 17 -5.09 3.67 6.64
N LEU A 18 -4.20 4.36 7.36
CA LEU A 18 -4.24 5.82 7.50
C LEU A 18 -4.04 6.53 6.15
N ILE A 19 -3.13 6.02 5.31
CA ILE A 19 -2.92 6.55 3.95
C ILE A 19 -4.19 6.34 3.11
N CYS A 20 -4.77 5.14 3.11
CA CYS A 20 -6.00 4.85 2.37
C CYS A 20 -7.16 5.74 2.82
N LEU A 21 -7.32 5.95 4.14
CA LEU A 21 -8.36 6.80 4.70
C LEU A 21 -8.13 8.27 4.34
N SER A 22 -6.89 8.74 4.36
CA SER A 22 -6.54 10.11 4.00
C SER A 22 -6.88 10.40 2.54
N ASP A 23 -6.60 9.46 1.65
CA ASP A 23 -6.96 9.54 0.24
C ASP A 23 -8.48 9.51 0.03
N TYR A 24 -9.19 8.61 0.71
CA TYR A 24 -10.65 8.54 0.68
C TYR A 24 -11.32 9.85 1.14
N LEU A 25 -10.71 10.55 2.10
CA LEU A 25 -11.16 11.86 2.58
C LEU A 25 -10.79 13.03 1.64
N GLY A 26 -10.15 12.75 0.49
CA GLY A 26 -9.84 13.76 -0.54
C GLY A 26 -8.53 14.50 -0.31
N SER A 27 -7.61 13.98 0.52
CA SER A 27 -6.24 14.49 0.61
C SER A 27 -5.49 14.14 -0.68
N GLY A 28 -5.45 15.06 -1.65
CA GLY A 28 -4.80 14.83 -2.95
C GLY A 28 -3.32 14.42 -2.89
N MET A 29 -2.65 14.55 -1.73
CA MET A 29 -1.28 14.05 -1.53
C MET A 29 -1.20 12.56 -1.21
N ALA A 30 -2.27 11.95 -0.68
CA ALA A 30 -2.27 10.55 -0.29
C ALA A 30 -2.21 9.61 -1.51
N ASN A 31 -2.73 10.06 -2.65
CA ASN A 31 -2.68 9.34 -3.92
C ASN A 31 -1.25 9.10 -4.44
N ILE A 32 -0.37 10.09 -4.26
CA ILE A 32 1.06 9.96 -4.57
C ILE A 32 1.69 8.87 -3.70
N VAL A 33 1.32 8.82 -2.41
CA VAL A 33 1.80 7.81 -1.47
C VAL A 33 1.23 6.42 -1.79
N LEU A 34 -0.02 6.35 -2.22
CA LEU A 34 -0.68 5.11 -2.63
C LEU A 34 -0.04 4.49 -3.87
N VAL A 35 0.20 5.30 -4.90
CA VAL A 35 0.56 4.83 -6.24
C VAL A 35 2.06 4.87 -6.49
N ARG A 36 2.76 5.98 -6.22
CA ARG A 36 4.19 6.11 -6.53
C ARG A 36 5.10 5.44 -5.51
N PHE A 37 4.73 5.47 -4.23
CA PHE A 37 5.55 4.88 -3.16
C PHE A 37 5.31 3.38 -2.98
N ASN A 38 4.35 2.80 -3.69
CA ASN A 38 4.13 1.37 -3.72
C ASN A 38 4.64 0.78 -5.05
N PRO A 39 5.82 0.15 -5.07
CA PRO A 39 6.45 -0.32 -6.32
C PRO A 39 5.60 -1.37 -7.04
N VAL A 40 4.77 -2.13 -6.32
CA VAL A 40 3.86 -3.12 -6.93
C VAL A 40 2.76 -2.41 -7.70
N ILE A 41 2.10 -1.43 -7.08
CA ILE A 41 1.06 -0.64 -7.74
C ILE A 41 1.64 0.17 -8.90
N ASP A 42 2.81 0.78 -8.70
CA ASP A 42 3.48 1.55 -9.75
C ASP A 42 3.76 0.72 -11.01
N ALA A 43 4.14 -0.55 -10.83
CA ALA A 43 4.40 -1.48 -11.92
C ALA A 43 3.12 -1.97 -12.63
N ILE A 44 2.03 -2.23 -11.88
CA ILE A 44 0.84 -2.86 -12.45
C ILE A 44 -0.26 -1.88 -12.88
N LYS A 45 -0.21 -0.61 -12.46
CA LYS A 45 -1.29 0.38 -12.68
C LYS A 45 -1.70 0.58 -14.14
N PHE A 46 -0.80 0.35 -15.09
CA PHE A 46 -1.09 0.48 -16.53
C PHE A 46 -1.23 -0.85 -17.26
N THR A 47 -1.14 -1.96 -16.55
CA THR A 47 -1.23 -3.30 -17.13
C THR A 47 -2.67 -3.79 -17.09
N GLU A 48 -3.18 -4.31 -18.21
CA GLU A 48 -4.50 -4.97 -18.24
C GLU A 48 -4.43 -6.34 -17.55
N PRO A 49 -5.47 -6.77 -16.80
CA PRO A 49 -6.76 -6.11 -16.54
C PRO A 49 -6.74 -5.13 -15.35
N PHE A 50 -5.61 -5.00 -14.67
CA PHE A 50 -5.48 -4.25 -13.41
C PHE A 50 -5.81 -2.77 -13.56
N LYS A 51 -5.46 -2.17 -14.70
CA LYS A 51 -5.81 -0.79 -15.04
C LYS A 51 -7.31 -0.53 -14.85
N ASN A 52 -8.18 -1.34 -15.46
CA ASN A 52 -9.63 -1.14 -15.40
C ASN A 52 -10.24 -1.46 -14.02
N TRP A 53 -9.56 -2.28 -13.22
CA TRP A 53 -10.03 -2.63 -11.87
C TRP A 53 -9.61 -1.61 -10.82
N MET A 54 -8.42 -1.03 -10.98
CA MET A 54 -7.81 -0.14 -9.99
C MET A 54 -8.10 1.33 -10.26
N ILE A 55 -8.32 1.71 -11.52
CA ILE A 55 -8.47 3.10 -11.94
C ILE A 55 -9.88 3.31 -12.45
N ASP A 56 -10.49 4.42 -12.04
CA ASP A 56 -11.72 4.87 -12.68
C ASP A 56 -11.41 5.62 -13.99
N ALA A 57 -11.60 4.93 -15.12
CA ALA A 57 -11.35 5.47 -16.45
C ALA A 57 -12.35 6.55 -16.89
N ASN A 58 -13.49 6.68 -16.18
CA ASN A 58 -14.48 7.72 -16.43
C ASN A 58 -14.16 9.06 -15.76
N ASP A 59 -13.14 9.11 -14.90
CA ASP A 59 -12.78 10.35 -14.21
C ASP A 59 -11.91 11.21 -15.15
N THR A 60 -12.48 12.30 -15.67
CA THR A 60 -11.84 13.27 -16.59
C THR A 60 -10.55 13.92 -16.05
N LYS A 61 -10.22 13.71 -14.77
CA LYS A 61 -9.03 14.25 -14.09
C LYS A 61 -7.69 13.68 -14.57
N TRP A 62 -7.70 12.58 -15.33
CA TRP A 62 -6.49 12.06 -16.00
C TRP A 62 -5.82 13.08 -16.92
N ALA A 63 -6.58 14.01 -17.49
CA ALA A 63 -6.09 14.95 -18.48
C ALA A 63 -5.36 16.18 -17.89
N MET A 64 -5.47 16.43 -16.57
CA MET A 64 -5.03 17.70 -15.98
C MET A 64 -3.98 17.57 -14.88
N ASP A 65 -3.99 16.51 -14.06
CA ASP A 65 -2.95 16.31 -13.04
C ASP A 65 -2.84 14.84 -12.60
N SER A 66 -1.65 14.25 -12.78
CA SER A 66 -1.34 12.86 -12.38
C SER A 66 -1.43 12.63 -10.85
N ALA A 67 -1.61 13.69 -10.06
CA ALA A 67 -1.75 13.64 -8.61
C ALA A 67 -3.17 13.32 -8.13
N LEU A 68 -4.19 13.43 -9.00
CA LEU A 68 -5.61 13.28 -8.65
C LEU A 68 -6.28 12.14 -9.43
N ILE A 69 -5.62 10.98 -9.51
CA ILE A 69 -6.18 9.76 -10.08
C ILE A 69 -7.23 9.19 -9.12
N SER A 70 -8.48 9.06 -9.57
CA SER A 70 -9.50 8.38 -8.78
C SER A 70 -9.24 6.88 -8.76
N LEU A 71 -8.95 6.37 -7.56
CA LEU A 71 -8.66 4.96 -7.32
C LEU A 71 -9.93 4.22 -6.90
N ARG A 72 -10.09 3.02 -7.45
CA ARG A 72 -11.18 2.10 -7.05
C ARG A 72 -10.75 1.29 -5.83
N PHE A 73 -11.74 0.72 -5.13
CA PHE A 73 -11.55 -0.15 -3.97
C PHE A 73 -10.40 -1.19 -4.11
N PRO A 74 -10.23 -1.88 -5.25
CA PRO A 74 -9.15 -2.85 -5.43
C PRO A 74 -7.74 -2.26 -5.27
N ALA A 75 -7.51 -1.00 -5.64
CA ALA A 75 -6.21 -0.36 -5.49
C ALA A 75 -5.80 -0.21 -4.02
N TYR A 76 -6.74 0.18 -3.15
CA TYR A 76 -6.52 0.26 -1.70
C TYR A 76 -6.25 -1.11 -1.10
N LEU A 77 -6.96 -2.15 -1.56
CA LEU A 77 -6.74 -3.52 -1.09
C LEU A 77 -5.35 -4.03 -1.47
N ILE A 78 -4.89 -3.77 -2.70
CA ILE A 78 -3.53 -4.11 -3.15
C ILE A 78 -2.52 -3.33 -2.31
N HIS A 79 -2.76 -2.03 -2.08
CA HIS A 79 -1.85 -1.20 -1.29
C HIS A 79 -1.70 -1.75 0.14
N PHE A 80 -2.82 -2.03 0.80
CA PHE A 80 -2.82 -2.65 2.13
C PHE A 80 -2.10 -4.01 2.13
N GLY A 81 -2.44 -4.88 1.18
CA GLY A 81 -1.84 -6.21 1.07
C GLY A 81 -0.32 -6.17 0.93
N THR A 82 0.19 -5.27 0.09
CA THR A 82 1.65 -5.11 -0.09
C THR A 82 2.36 -4.63 1.18
N PHE A 83 1.80 -3.64 1.90
CA PHE A 83 2.37 -3.14 3.15
C PHE A 83 2.36 -4.22 4.25
N LEU A 84 1.26 -4.97 4.35
CA LEU A 84 1.15 -6.10 5.26
C LEU A 84 2.21 -7.17 4.93
N LEU A 85 2.35 -7.55 3.65
CA LEU A 85 3.33 -8.55 3.21
C LEU A 85 4.76 -8.10 3.49
N VAL A 86 5.12 -6.86 3.16
CA VAL A 86 6.44 -6.29 3.46
C VAL A 86 6.72 -6.37 4.96
N GLY A 87 5.75 -5.98 5.78
CA GLY A 87 5.91 -6.06 7.24
C GLY A 87 6.04 -7.48 7.77
N LEU A 88 5.30 -8.45 7.21
CA LEU A 88 5.45 -9.87 7.56
C LEU A 88 6.83 -10.41 7.16
N ILE A 89 7.34 -10.03 6.00
CA ILE A 89 8.69 -10.40 5.55
C ILE A 89 9.75 -9.84 6.50
N ILE A 90 9.63 -8.57 6.90
CA ILE A 90 10.56 -7.95 7.87
C ILE A 90 10.48 -8.66 9.22
N ASP A 91 9.29 -8.91 9.75
CA ASP A 91 9.12 -9.63 11.02
C ASP A 91 9.71 -11.05 10.96
N TYR A 92 9.56 -11.73 9.82
CA TYR A 92 10.15 -13.04 9.56
C TYR A 92 11.68 -12.99 9.58
N PHE A 93 12.30 -12.03 8.88
CA PHE A 93 13.75 -11.84 8.91
C PHE A 93 14.25 -11.53 10.32
N ILE A 94 13.60 -10.60 11.04
CA ILE A 94 13.94 -10.27 12.44
C ILE A 94 13.88 -11.52 13.32
N HIS A 95 12.87 -12.39 13.12
CA HIS A 95 12.77 -13.64 13.85
C HIS A 95 13.94 -14.58 13.56
N ILE A 96 14.30 -14.78 12.28
CA ILE A 96 15.44 -15.62 11.88
C ILE A 96 16.74 -15.10 12.47
N PHE A 97 17.04 -13.80 12.32
CA PHE A 97 18.30 -13.22 12.79
C PHE A 97 18.43 -13.31 14.32
N LYS A 98 17.35 -13.03 15.07
CA LYS A 98 17.35 -13.21 16.53
C LYS A 98 17.56 -14.65 16.95
N ARG A 99 17.03 -15.62 16.18
CA ARG A 99 17.23 -17.05 16.46
C ARG A 99 18.66 -17.51 16.15
N LYS A 100 19.30 -16.92 15.14
CA LYS A 100 20.68 -17.21 14.75
C LYS A 100 21.71 -16.61 15.73
N GLN A 101 21.41 -15.47 16.34
CA GLN A 101 22.29 -14.83 17.34
C GLN A 101 22.23 -15.49 18.73
N SER A 102 21.18 -16.27 19.01
CA SER A 102 20.99 -16.99 20.27
C SER A 102 21.52 -18.44 20.25
N ARG A 103 22.09 -18.88 19.12
CA ARG A 103 22.80 -20.16 18.97
C ARG A 103 24.28 -19.87 18.84
#